data_AF-A0AA43DKA5-F1
#
_entry.id   AF-A0AA43DKA5-F1
#
_cell.length_a   1.000
_cell.length_b   1.000
_cell.length_c   1.000
_cell.angle_alpha   90.00
_cell.angle_beta   90.00
_cell.angle_gamma   90.00
#
_symmetry.space_group_name_H-M   'P 1'
#
loop_
_entity.id
_entity.type
_entity.pdbx_description
1 polymer ?
#
loop_
_entity_poly.entity_id
_entity_poly.type
_entity_poly.pdbx_seq_one_letter_code
_entity_poly.pdbx_strand_id
1 'polypeptide(L)'
;MRRGALVFVVLAAALGLAAAGCGGEESVTATPETIEGETTTTETTTETTTTETTATETTDTETTETETTETTSGAEGDPVAGKEVFLGASSCGGCHTLADAGATGAVGPNFDETKPSYELSLDRVTNGQGGMPSFSGTLTEQQLADVAAYISSAAGS
;
A
#
# COMPACT_ATOMS: atom_id res chain seq x y z
N MET A 1 23.77 -38.74 27.61
CA MET A 1 24.46 -38.70 28.92
C MET A 1 24.67 -37.23 29.24
N ARG A 2 24.19 -36.55 30.29
CA ARG A 2 23.35 -36.75 31.49
C ARG A 2 22.82 -35.32 31.79
N ARG A 3 21.50 -35.08 31.85
CA ARG A 3 20.64 -35.01 33.06
C ARG A 3 20.87 -33.80 33.99
N GLY A 4 19.79 -33.04 34.21
CA GLY A 4 19.53 -32.14 35.34
C GLY A 4 18.58 -31.01 34.90
N ALA A 5 17.25 -31.15 34.87
CA ALA A 5 16.24 -31.54 35.88
C ALA A 5 16.05 -30.51 37.02
N LEU A 6 14.76 -30.24 37.31
CA LEU A 6 14.13 -29.57 38.48
C LEU A 6 13.75 -28.08 38.22
N VAL A 7 12.51 -27.72 37.89
CA VAL A 7 11.21 -27.84 38.61
C VAL A 7 11.20 -27.08 39.94
N PHE A 8 10.56 -25.91 39.97
CA PHE A 8 9.81 -25.36 41.12
C PHE A 8 8.65 -24.51 40.55
N VAL A 9 7.45 -25.07 40.44
CA VAL A 9 6.33 -25.04 41.41
C VAL A 9 5.42 -23.81 41.23
N VAL A 10 4.26 -24.15 40.68
CA VAL A 10 2.94 -23.51 40.68
C VAL A 10 2.65 -22.67 41.93
N LEU A 11 2.06 -21.49 41.74
CA LEU A 11 1.08 -20.98 42.70
C LEU A 11 -0.06 -20.25 41.97
N ALA A 12 -1.18 -20.95 41.90
CA ALA A 12 -2.46 -20.46 41.42
C ALA A 12 -3.04 -19.43 42.41
N ALA A 13 -3.63 -18.37 41.89
CA ALA A 13 -4.67 -17.61 42.57
C ALA A 13 -5.76 -17.27 41.55
N ALA A 14 -6.79 -18.11 41.53
CA ALA A 14 -8.11 -17.78 41.03
C ALA A 14 -8.89 -17.00 42.11
N LEU A 15 -10.06 -16.47 41.73
CA LEU A 15 -11.06 -15.64 42.44
C LEU A 15 -10.83 -14.12 42.25
N GLY A 16 -11.72 -13.33 41.64
CA GLY A 16 -13.06 -13.59 41.13
C GLY A 16 -13.81 -12.26 40.89
N LEU A 17 -15.09 -12.40 40.57
CA LEU A 17 -16.20 -11.43 40.63
C LEU A 17 -16.66 -10.76 39.32
N ALA A 18 -17.94 -11.02 39.06
CA ALA A 18 -18.74 -10.68 37.91
C ALA A 18 -19.11 -9.20 37.83
N ALA A 19 -19.28 -8.72 36.60
CA ALA A 19 -20.29 -7.73 36.28
C ALA A 19 -21.02 -8.21 35.02
N ALA A 20 -22.29 -8.56 35.19
CA ALA A 20 -23.23 -8.74 34.09
C ALA A 20 -23.36 -7.40 33.38
N GLY A 21 -22.74 -7.29 32.20
CA GLY A 21 -22.96 -6.19 31.27
C GLY A 21 -24.37 -6.31 30.71
N CYS A 22 -25.21 -5.34 31.05
CA CYS A 22 -26.54 -5.15 30.49
C CYS A 22 -26.39 -4.88 28.98
N GLY A 23 -27.00 -5.73 28.16
CA GLY A 23 -27.16 -5.49 26.73
C GLY A 23 -28.07 -4.29 26.51
N GLY A 24 -27.49 -3.20 26.00
CA GLY A 24 -28.21 -2.08 25.40
C GLY A 24 -28.21 -2.27 23.90
N GLU A 25 -29.35 -2.69 23.39
CA GLU A 25 -29.76 -2.52 21.99
C GLU A 25 -30.05 -1.04 21.75
N GLU A 26 -29.25 -0.39 20.91
CA GLU A 26 -29.59 0.93 20.37
C GLU A 26 -29.58 0.84 18.84
N SER A 27 -30.75 0.55 18.29
CA SER A 27 -31.06 0.68 16.88
C SER A 27 -31.01 2.17 16.51
N VAL A 28 -29.96 2.58 15.81
CA VAL A 28 -29.92 3.90 15.17
C VAL A 28 -30.74 3.84 13.88
N THR A 29 -32.02 4.14 14.03
CA THR A 29 -32.95 4.36 12.92
C THR A 29 -32.74 5.79 12.42
N ALA A 30 -32.03 5.96 11.31
CA ALA A 30 -31.95 7.25 10.63
C ALA A 30 -33.34 7.58 10.05
N THR A 31 -34.03 8.52 10.67
CA THR A 31 -35.24 9.14 10.10
C THR A 31 -34.77 10.32 9.27
N PRO A 32 -35.11 10.42 7.97
CA PRO A 32 -34.88 11.65 7.21
C PRO A 32 -35.89 12.70 7.65
N GLU A 33 -35.42 13.85 8.12
CA GLU A 33 -36.27 15.02 8.29
C GLU A 33 -36.57 15.64 6.93
N THR A 34 -37.86 15.59 6.62
CA THR A 34 -38.57 16.30 5.56
C THR A 34 -38.23 17.79 5.55
N ILE A 35 -37.79 18.31 4.41
CA ILE A 35 -37.88 19.74 4.08
C ILE A 35 -39.13 19.92 3.23
N GLU A 36 -40.20 20.43 3.85
CA GLU A 36 -41.32 21.03 3.15
C GLU A 36 -40.92 22.46 2.74
N GLY A 37 -40.90 22.67 1.43
CA GLY A 37 -40.76 23.97 0.79
C GLY A 37 -41.65 23.99 -0.44
N GLU A 38 -42.96 24.00 -0.21
CA GLU A 38 -43.97 24.37 -1.20
C GLU A 38 -43.67 25.80 -1.70
N THR A 39 -43.61 26.00 -3.02
CA THR A 39 -44.44 26.98 -3.73
C THR A 39 -44.17 26.97 -5.24
N THR A 40 -45.28 26.79 -5.97
CA THR A 40 -45.59 27.54 -7.20
C THR A 40 -44.99 27.05 -8.53
N THR A 41 -45.72 26.12 -9.13
CA THR A 41 -46.30 26.18 -10.49
C THR A 41 -46.03 27.46 -11.29
N THR A 42 -45.47 27.33 -12.50
CA THR A 42 -45.99 27.92 -13.76
C THR A 42 -45.32 27.27 -14.98
N GLU A 43 -46.15 26.53 -15.73
CA GLU A 43 -46.31 26.46 -17.19
C GLU A 43 -45.11 26.25 -18.15
N THR A 44 -45.17 25.12 -18.86
CA THR A 44 -45.18 24.97 -20.33
C THR A 44 -44.46 26.03 -21.18
N THR A 45 -43.51 25.61 -22.02
CA THR A 45 -43.54 25.76 -23.50
C THR A 45 -42.31 25.12 -24.18
N THR A 46 -42.62 24.46 -25.30
CA THR A 46 -41.83 23.69 -26.27
C THR A 46 -40.88 24.55 -27.13
N GLU A 47 -39.99 23.86 -27.86
CA GLU A 47 -39.27 24.27 -29.09
C GLU A 47 -38.02 25.13 -28.89
N THR A 48 -36.96 25.10 -29.68
CA THR A 48 -36.38 24.29 -30.79
C THR A 48 -35.05 25.03 -31.08
N THR A 49 -34.01 24.35 -31.56
CA THR A 49 -32.93 24.85 -32.48
C THR A 49 -31.52 24.43 -32.07
N THR A 50 -31.09 23.32 -32.68
CA THR A 50 -29.94 23.13 -33.60
C THR A 50 -28.72 24.07 -33.56
N THR A 51 -27.54 23.44 -33.68
CA THR A 51 -26.37 23.71 -34.56
C THR A 51 -25.06 23.73 -33.73
N GLU A 52 -24.24 22.67 -33.72
CA GLU A 52 -23.16 22.32 -34.67
C GLU A 52 -21.90 23.20 -34.56
N THR A 53 -20.72 22.61 -34.89
CA THR A 53 -19.40 23.26 -35.12
C THR A 53 -18.57 23.48 -33.82
N THR A 54 -17.31 23.03 -33.63
CA THR A 54 -16.25 22.54 -34.54
C THR A 54 -15.18 21.75 -33.78
N ALA A 55 -14.48 20.92 -34.53
CA ALA A 55 -13.38 20.06 -34.13
C ALA A 55 -11.99 20.74 -34.11
N THR A 56 -11.05 20.01 -33.49
CA THR A 56 -9.62 19.89 -33.83
C THR A 56 -8.62 20.93 -33.29
N GLU A 57 -7.70 20.46 -32.45
CA GLU A 57 -6.24 20.36 -32.67
C GLU A 57 -5.63 19.76 -31.39
N THR A 58 -5.12 18.53 -31.41
CA THR A 58 -3.73 18.15 -31.76
C THR A 58 -2.68 18.92 -30.97
N THR A 59 -2.06 18.25 -30.01
CA THR A 59 -0.68 18.52 -29.61
C THR A 59 -0.01 17.17 -29.40
N ASP A 60 0.51 16.65 -30.50
CA ASP A 60 1.70 15.83 -30.51
C ASP A 60 2.84 16.64 -29.88
N THR A 61 3.47 16.11 -28.84
CA THR A 61 4.84 16.48 -28.48
C THR A 61 5.64 15.20 -28.44
N GLU A 62 6.33 15.04 -29.56
CA GLU A 62 7.41 14.12 -29.86
C GLU A 62 8.63 14.37 -28.97
N THR A 63 9.39 13.29 -28.73
CA THR A 63 10.81 13.26 -28.33
C THR A 63 11.09 13.67 -26.88
N THR A 64 11.45 12.75 -25.98
CA THR A 64 12.68 11.97 -26.07
C THR A 64 12.47 10.52 -25.63
N GLU A 65 12.42 9.62 -26.62
CA GLU A 65 12.87 8.25 -26.46
C GLU A 65 14.39 8.32 -26.19
N THR A 66 14.78 8.27 -24.92
CA THR A 66 16.09 7.73 -24.59
C THR A 66 15.91 6.23 -24.68
N GLU A 67 16.30 5.71 -25.84
CA GLU A 67 16.70 4.33 -26.07
C GLU A 67 17.79 3.98 -25.04
N THR A 68 17.39 3.62 -23.82
CA THR A 68 18.23 2.84 -22.92
C THR A 68 18.08 1.41 -23.36
N THR A 69 19.00 1.03 -24.24
CA THR A 69 19.53 -0.31 -24.45
C THR A 69 18.90 -1.36 -23.53
N GLU A 70 17.96 -2.12 -24.08
CA GLU A 70 17.61 -3.42 -23.56
C GLU A 70 18.87 -4.29 -23.51
N THR A 71 19.51 -4.31 -22.34
CA THR A 71 20.47 -5.34 -22.00
C THR A 71 19.71 -6.38 -21.19
N THR A 72 19.23 -7.40 -21.89
CA THR A 72 18.96 -8.71 -21.29
C THR A 72 20.25 -9.22 -20.64
N SER A 73 20.37 -8.96 -19.34
CA SER A 73 21.20 -9.65 -18.35
C SER A 73 20.74 -9.11 -17.01
N GLY A 74 20.29 -9.97 -16.10
CA GLY A 74 19.58 -9.62 -14.85
C GLY A 74 20.04 -8.29 -14.28
N ALA A 75 19.18 -7.27 -14.37
CA ALA A 75 19.53 -5.90 -14.06
C ALA A 75 20.07 -5.82 -12.64
N GLU A 76 21.32 -5.39 -12.52
CA GLU A 76 21.89 -4.96 -11.25
C GLU A 76 21.22 -3.62 -10.92
N GLY A 77 20.41 -3.58 -9.87
CA GLY A 77 19.62 -2.39 -9.53
C GLY A 77 20.47 -1.25 -8.96
N ASP A 78 20.01 -0.01 -9.15
CA ASP A 78 20.58 1.19 -8.52
C ASP A 78 19.89 1.45 -7.16
N PRO A 79 20.61 1.34 -6.03
CA PRO A 79 20.01 1.56 -4.70
C PRO A 79 19.59 3.01 -4.45
N VAL A 80 20.18 4.00 -5.14
CA VAL A 80 19.78 5.40 -4.99
C VAL A 80 18.41 5.62 -5.63
N ALA A 81 18.22 5.16 -6.86
CA ALA A 81 16.91 5.16 -7.52
C ALA A 81 15.91 4.28 -6.76
N GLY A 82 16.37 3.16 -6.22
CA GLY A 82 15.55 2.24 -5.43
C GLY A 82 14.97 2.86 -4.17
N LYS A 83 15.70 3.78 -3.52
CA LYS A 83 15.18 4.56 -2.38
C LYS A 83 14.03 5.47 -2.79
N GLU A 84 14.10 6.07 -3.98
CA GLU A 84 13.01 6.90 -4.51
C GLU A 84 11.77 6.06 -4.80
N VAL A 85 11.94 4.87 -5.38
CA VAL A 85 10.84 3.91 -5.59
C VAL A 85 10.23 3.48 -4.24
N PHE A 86 11.07 3.16 -3.26
CA PHE A 86 10.66 2.74 -1.93
C PHE A 86 9.78 3.78 -1.22
N LEU A 87 10.15 5.06 -1.31
CA LEU A 87 9.42 6.18 -0.70
C LEU A 87 8.27 6.70 -1.57
N GLY A 88 8.31 6.45 -2.87
CA GLY A 88 7.41 7.00 -3.88
C GLY A 88 6.17 6.15 -4.13
N ALA A 89 5.93 5.85 -5.42
CA ALA A 89 4.70 5.22 -5.90
C ALA A 89 4.38 3.86 -5.26
N SER A 90 5.40 3.15 -4.76
CA SER A 90 5.23 1.84 -4.12
C SER A 90 4.88 1.93 -2.64
N SER A 91 5.12 3.09 -1.99
CA SER A 91 4.87 3.36 -0.57
C SER A 91 5.29 2.21 0.35
N CYS A 92 6.45 1.60 0.06
CA CYS A 92 6.95 0.42 0.76
C CYS A 92 7.08 0.68 2.27
N GLY A 93 7.50 1.90 2.62
CA GLY A 93 7.69 2.34 3.99
C GLY A 93 6.42 2.49 4.82
N GLY A 94 5.23 2.52 4.18
CA GLY A 94 3.96 2.50 4.91
C GLY A 94 3.66 1.15 5.55
N CYS A 95 4.17 0.07 4.95
CA CYS A 95 3.97 -1.30 5.42
C CYS A 95 5.19 -1.87 6.15
N HIS A 96 6.41 -1.49 5.75
CA HIS A 96 7.65 -2.05 6.26
C HIS A 96 8.48 -1.05 7.06
N THR A 97 9.26 -1.56 8.01
CA THR A 97 10.25 -0.78 8.74
C THR A 97 11.59 -0.86 8.01
N LEU A 98 12.21 0.30 7.81
CA LEU A 98 13.57 0.43 7.28
C LEU A 98 14.14 1.79 7.73
N ALA A 99 15.08 1.76 8.66
CA ALA A 99 15.62 2.95 9.32
C ALA A 99 16.31 3.91 8.35
N ASP A 100 17.04 3.40 7.35
CA ASP A 100 17.69 4.23 6.32
C ASP A 100 16.68 5.12 5.56
N ALA A 101 15.48 4.60 5.31
CA ALA A 101 14.39 5.32 4.66
C ALA A 101 13.57 6.20 5.63
N GLY A 102 13.82 6.09 6.95
CA GLY A 102 12.93 6.66 7.97
C GLY A 102 11.55 6.01 8.03
N ALA A 103 11.42 4.79 7.50
CA ALA A 103 10.16 4.07 7.43
C ALA A 103 9.90 3.25 8.70
N THR A 104 8.67 3.30 9.20
CA THR A 104 8.25 2.66 10.46
C THR A 104 7.03 1.77 10.31
N GLY A 105 6.72 1.32 9.08
CA GLY A 105 5.60 0.44 8.83
C GLY A 105 5.77 -0.90 9.55
N ALA A 106 4.68 -1.45 10.10
CA ALA A 106 4.68 -2.68 10.89
C ALA A 106 3.69 -3.75 10.39
N VAL A 107 3.18 -3.57 9.16
CA VAL A 107 2.29 -4.55 8.51
C VAL A 107 3.12 -5.70 7.95
N GLY A 108 4.25 -5.37 7.32
CA GLY A 108 5.24 -6.31 6.82
C GLY A 108 6.43 -6.47 7.78
N PRO A 109 7.36 -7.38 7.45
CA PRO A 109 8.60 -7.56 8.20
C PRO A 109 9.42 -6.28 8.30
N ASN A 110 10.13 -6.14 9.42
CA ASN A 110 11.17 -5.15 9.62
C ASN A 110 12.42 -5.55 8.81
N PHE A 111 12.83 -4.72 7.85
CA PHE A 111 14.00 -5.01 7.03
C PHE A 111 15.31 -4.86 7.80
N ASP A 112 15.35 -4.04 8.85
CA ASP A 112 16.53 -3.92 9.70
C ASP A 112 16.84 -5.19 10.49
N GLU A 113 15.81 -5.99 10.75
CA GLU A 113 15.95 -7.29 11.42
C GLU A 113 16.16 -8.44 10.44
N THR A 114 15.35 -8.46 9.37
CA THR A 114 15.27 -9.63 8.47
C THR A 114 16.36 -9.67 7.41
N LYS A 115 16.90 -8.52 7.01
CA LYS A 115 18.02 -8.38 6.06
C LYS A 115 17.88 -9.30 4.83
N PRO A 116 16.78 -9.17 4.08
CA PRO A 116 16.52 -10.05 2.93
C PRO A 116 17.60 -9.86 1.85
N SER A 117 17.89 -10.94 1.11
CA SER A 117 18.77 -10.83 -0.06
C SER A 117 18.11 -10.04 -1.18
N TYR A 118 18.93 -9.59 -2.14
CA TYR A 118 18.44 -8.96 -3.36
C TYR A 118 17.41 -9.83 -4.08
N GLU A 119 17.73 -11.10 -4.33
CA GLU A 119 16.88 -12.03 -5.09
C GLU A 119 15.54 -12.27 -4.38
N LEU A 120 15.56 -12.41 -3.05
CA LEU A 120 14.34 -12.55 -2.27
C LEU A 120 13.50 -11.27 -2.33
N SER A 121 14.14 -10.11 -2.23
CA SER A 121 13.45 -8.81 -2.32
C SER A 121 12.82 -8.63 -3.70
N LEU A 122 13.55 -8.93 -4.77
CA LEU A 122 13.07 -8.85 -6.14
C LEU A 122 11.90 -9.80 -6.38
N ASP A 123 11.99 -11.06 -5.94
CA ASP A 123 10.88 -12.02 -6.02
C ASP A 123 9.62 -11.49 -5.32
N ARG A 124 9.78 -10.98 -4.09
CA ARG A 124 8.65 -10.49 -3.28
C ARG A 124 8.00 -9.24 -3.85
N VAL A 125 8.79 -8.29 -4.35
CA VAL A 125 8.23 -7.07 -4.97
C VAL A 125 7.59 -7.41 -6.32
N THR A 126 8.19 -8.32 -7.09
CA THR A 126 7.64 -8.74 -8.39
C THR A 126 6.34 -9.53 -8.23
N ASN A 127 6.31 -10.51 -7.32
CA ASN A 127 5.24 -11.50 -7.24
C ASN A 127 4.28 -11.30 -6.06
N GLY A 128 4.64 -10.43 -5.11
CA GLY A 128 3.92 -10.30 -3.84
C GLY A 128 4.07 -11.54 -2.95
N GLN A 129 3.50 -11.46 -1.74
CA GLN A 129 3.33 -12.61 -0.84
C GLN A 129 2.29 -12.30 0.23
N GLY A 130 1.27 -13.15 0.35
CA GLY A 130 0.25 -13.00 1.39
C GLY A 130 -0.48 -11.66 1.26
N GLY A 131 -0.36 -10.80 2.27
CA GLY A 131 -0.93 -9.45 2.24
C GLY A 131 -0.10 -8.42 1.46
N MET A 132 1.13 -8.75 1.05
CA MET A 132 1.96 -7.87 0.21
C MET A 132 1.53 -8.03 -1.27
N PRO A 133 1.11 -6.94 -1.94
CA PRO A 133 0.72 -6.99 -3.35
C PRO A 133 1.92 -7.23 -4.27
N SER A 134 1.64 -7.65 -5.51
CA SER A 134 2.62 -7.66 -6.60
C SER A 134 2.74 -6.26 -7.21
N PHE A 135 3.95 -5.88 -7.63
CA PHE A 135 4.21 -4.60 -8.30
C PHE A 135 4.58 -4.73 -9.77
N SER A 136 4.59 -5.92 -10.37
CA SER A 136 5.00 -6.13 -11.77
C SER A 136 4.12 -5.44 -12.82
N GLY A 137 2.88 -5.08 -12.47
CA GLY A 137 1.98 -4.28 -13.31
C GLY A 137 2.04 -2.77 -13.06
N THR A 138 2.81 -2.34 -12.05
CA THR A 138 2.86 -0.94 -11.57
C THR A 138 4.24 -0.33 -11.73
N LEU A 139 5.29 -1.14 -11.56
CA LEU A 139 6.68 -0.76 -11.68
C LEU A 139 7.30 -1.40 -12.92
N THR A 140 8.24 -0.71 -13.54
CA THR A 140 9.08 -1.29 -14.59
C THR A 140 10.04 -2.32 -14.02
N GLU A 141 10.58 -3.20 -14.88
CA GLU A 141 11.58 -4.19 -14.45
C GLU A 141 12.80 -3.54 -13.79
N GLN A 142 13.24 -2.40 -14.31
CA GLN A 142 14.35 -1.65 -13.72
C GLN A 142 13.98 -1.11 -12.33
N GLN A 143 12.78 -0.54 -12.15
CA GLN A 143 12.34 -0.05 -10.84
C GLN A 143 12.21 -1.18 -9.80
N LEU A 144 11.82 -2.39 -10.24
CA LEU A 144 11.80 -3.58 -9.39
C LEU A 144 13.21 -3.98 -8.97
N ALA A 145 14.17 -3.96 -9.89
CA ALA A 145 15.57 -4.20 -9.60
C ALA A 145 16.14 -3.15 -8.64
N ASP A 146 15.91 -1.86 -8.92
CA ASP A 146 16.40 -0.75 -8.11
C ASP A 146 15.91 -0.84 -6.66
N VAL A 147 14.61 -1.05 -6.44
CA VAL A 147 14.05 -1.15 -5.08
C VAL A 147 14.56 -2.40 -4.35
N ALA A 148 14.77 -3.52 -5.05
CA ALA A 148 15.36 -4.71 -4.46
C ALA A 148 16.84 -4.50 -4.07
N ALA A 149 17.61 -3.77 -4.89
CA ALA A 149 18.98 -3.38 -4.59
C ALA A 149 19.04 -2.45 -3.38
N TYR A 150 18.12 -1.50 -3.30
CA TYR A 150 18.01 -0.62 -2.14
C TYR A 150 17.67 -1.38 -0.85
N ILE A 151 16.61 -2.19 -0.84
CA ILE A 151 16.19 -2.93 0.36
C ILE A 151 17.32 -3.81 0.89
N SER A 152 17.97 -4.57 0.01
CA SER A 152 19.04 -5.50 0.43
C SER A 152 20.33 -4.80 0.87
N SER A 153 20.62 -3.59 0.38
CA SER A 153 21.81 -2.83 0.77
C SER A 153 21.60 -1.94 2.00
N ALA A 154 20.40 -1.40 2.19
CA ALA A 154 20.05 -0.51 3.30
C ALA A 154 19.59 -1.26 4.56
N ALA A 155 19.22 -2.54 4.42
CA ALA A 155 18.74 -3.34 5.54
C ALA A 155 19.81 -3.56 6.62
N GLY A 156 19.40 -3.35 7.87
CA GLY A 156 20.20 -3.65 9.06
C GLY A 156 20.99 -2.48 9.59
N SER A 157 20.50 -1.27 9.28
CA SER A 157 21.04 0.03 9.68
C SER A 157 20.80 0.35 11.15
#